data_AF-A0A7X9DY04-F1
#
_entry.id   AF-A0A7X9DY04-F1
#
_cell.length_a   1.000
_cell.length_b   1.000
_cell.length_c   1.000
_cell.angle_alpha   90.00
_cell.angle_beta   90.00
_cell.angle_gamma   90.00
#
_symmetry.space_group_name_H-M   'P 1'
#
loop_
_entity.id
_entity.type
_entity.pdbx_description
1 polymer ?
#
loop_
_entity_poly.entity_id
_entity_poly.type
_entity_poly.pdbx_seq_one_letter_code
_entity_poly.pdbx_strand_id
1 'polypeptide(L)'
;MWEYLRLHESFIRALLAGQYGEHPPERWEALLAFHETQMRRMQNERLIHLLVTLFVATFFLLVLGFSIVRPTWPGLLLSLLFIGLLSAYLVHYFRLENGVQRWYHLANEMHQRAGGCGARYEGGKVTAVLPPPKT
;
A
#
# COMPACT_ATOMS: atom_id res chain seq x y z
N MET A 1 6.94 -10.04 4.95
CA MET A 1 6.10 -9.12 4.16
C MET A 1 6.92 -8.33 3.14
N TRP A 2 7.78 -7.40 3.57
CA TRP A 2 8.40 -6.42 2.67
C TRP A 2 9.38 -7.01 1.64
N GLU A 3 10.05 -8.11 1.99
CA GLU A 3 10.92 -8.85 1.08
C GLU A 3 10.14 -9.57 -0.02
N TYR A 4 9.03 -10.22 0.33
CA TYR A 4 8.11 -10.81 -0.64
C TYR A 4 7.59 -9.76 -1.63
N LEU A 5 7.23 -8.56 -1.15
CA LEU A 5 6.76 -7.48 -2.02
C LEU A 5 7.85 -7.02 -3.00
N ARG A 6 9.10 -6.90 -2.54
CA ARG A 6 10.23 -6.57 -3.42
C ARG A 6 10.47 -7.62 -4.48
N LEU A 7 10.43 -8.89 -4.10
CA LEU A 7 10.62 -10.02 -5.02
C LEU A 7 9.50 -10.10 -6.06
N HIS A 8 8.25 -9.87 -5.64
CA HIS A 8 7.11 -9.80 -6.55
C HIS A 8 7.24 -8.60 -7.50
N GLU A 9 7.62 -7.43 -7.00
CA GLU A 9 7.87 -6.27 -7.84
C GLU A 9 8.99 -6.53 -8.86
N SER A 10 10.11 -7.13 -8.45
CA SER A 10 11.19 -7.49 -9.37
C SER A 10 10.76 -8.51 -10.42
N PHE A 11 9.94 -9.49 -10.02
CA PHE A 11 9.38 -10.50 -10.93
C PHE A 11 8.49 -9.86 -12.00
N ILE A 12 7.56 -8.99 -11.60
CA ILE A 12 6.68 -8.28 -12.53
C ILE A 12 7.47 -7.32 -13.44
N ARG A 13 8.47 -6.60 -12.91
CA ARG A 13 9.34 -5.75 -13.72
C ARG A 13 10.15 -6.54 -14.75
N ALA A 14 10.69 -7.71 -14.37
CA ALA A 14 11.37 -8.62 -15.28
C ALA A 14 10.46 -9.14 -16.40
N LEU A 15 9.20 -9.46 -16.07
CA LEU A 15 8.14 -9.80 -17.02
C LEU A 15 7.86 -8.66 -18.00
N LEU A 16 7.67 -7.44 -17.50
CA LEU A 16 7.44 -6.25 -18.34
C LEU A 16 8.66 -5.94 -19.24
N ALA A 17 9.88 -6.20 -18.77
CA ALA A 17 11.10 -6.05 -19.55
C ALA A 17 11.28 -7.11 -20.66
N GLY A 18 10.36 -8.09 -20.78
CA GLY A 18 10.42 -9.13 -21.81
C GLY A 18 11.43 -10.25 -21.51
N GLN A 19 11.95 -10.34 -20.28
CA GLN A 19 12.96 -11.35 -19.91
C GLN A 19 12.44 -12.79 -20.00
N TYR A 20 11.12 -12.99 -20.06
CA TYR A 20 10.47 -14.31 -20.15
C TYR A 20 9.81 -14.58 -21.51
N GLY A 21 10.14 -13.78 -22.54
CA GLY A 21 9.58 -13.89 -23.88
C GLY A 21 8.21 -13.22 -24.06
N GLU A 22 7.65 -13.28 -25.26
CA GLU A 22 6.30 -12.79 -25.52
C GLU A 22 5.27 -13.70 -24.86
N HIS A 23 4.27 -13.09 -24.23
CA HIS A 23 3.19 -13.80 -23.56
C HIS A 23 1.86 -13.48 -24.22
N PRO A 24 1.02 -14.50 -24.50
CA PRO A 24 -0.31 -14.27 -25.05
C PRO A 24 -1.14 -13.40 -24.08
N PRO A 25 -2.10 -12.62 -24.58
CA PRO A 25 -2.90 -11.69 -23.79
C PRO A 25 -3.61 -12.35 -22.60
N GLU A 26 -4.09 -13.59 -22.75
CA GLU A 26 -4.70 -14.38 -21.66
C GLU A 26 -3.77 -14.57 -20.45
N ARG A 27 -2.45 -14.70 -20.70
CA ARG A 27 -1.46 -14.85 -19.63
C ARG A 27 -1.26 -13.55 -18.85
N TRP A 28 -1.45 -12.40 -19.50
CA TRP A 28 -1.43 -11.10 -18.83
C TRP A 28 -2.66 -10.89 -17.95
N GLU A 29 -3.84 -11.35 -18.38
CA GLU A 29 -5.06 -11.31 -17.56
C GLU A 29 -4.91 -12.17 -16.29
N ALA A 30 -4.37 -13.38 -16.42
CA ALA A 30 -4.09 -14.24 -15.26
C ALA A 30 -3.07 -13.61 -14.29
N LEU A 31 -2.03 -12.96 -14.82
CA LEU A 31 -1.01 -12.28 -14.03
C LEU A 31 -1.57 -11.05 -13.30
N LEU A 32 -2.45 -10.29 -13.96
CA LEU A 32 -3.19 -9.17 -13.37
C LEU A 32 -4.07 -9.65 -12.22
N ALA A 33 -4.87 -10.70 -12.43
CA ALA A 33 -5.73 -11.28 -11.39
C ALA A 33 -4.92 -11.75 -10.17
N PHE A 34 -3.73 -12.33 -10.40
CA PHE A 34 -2.79 -12.68 -9.34
C PHE A 34 -2.27 -11.43 -8.60
N HIS A 35 -1.84 -10.39 -9.33
CA HIS A 35 -1.34 -9.15 -8.74
C HIS A 35 -2.43 -8.42 -7.92
N GLU A 36 -3.66 -8.34 -8.43
CA GLU A 36 -4.81 -7.78 -7.72
C GLU A 36 -5.12 -8.52 -6.42
N THR A 37 -5.01 -9.84 -6.42
CA THR A 37 -5.18 -10.64 -5.21
C THR A 37 -4.14 -10.28 -4.15
N GLN A 38 -2.89 -10.03 -4.55
CA GLN A 38 -1.85 -9.57 -3.64
C GLN A 38 -2.10 -8.12 -3.17
N MET A 39 -2.53 -7.22 -4.07
CA MET A 39 -2.93 -5.85 -3.68
C MET A 39 -4.06 -5.86 -2.65
N ARG A 40 -5.07 -6.72 -2.82
CA ARG A 40 -6.18 -6.87 -1.85
C ARG A 40 -5.69 -7.35 -0.48
N ARG A 41 -4.72 -8.26 -0.43
CA ARG A 41 -4.10 -8.68 0.84
C ARG A 41 -3.39 -7.51 1.53
N MET A 42 -2.65 -6.70 0.78
CA MET A 42 -2.00 -5.50 1.32
C MET A 42 -3.01 -4.45 1.82
N GLN A 43 -4.14 -4.29 1.13
CA GLN A 43 -5.22 -3.41 1.58
C GLN A 43 -5.84 -3.90 2.89
N ASN A 44 -6.09 -5.21 3.04
CA ASN A 44 -6.58 -5.78 4.30
C ASN A 44 -5.59 -5.55 5.45
N GLU A 45 -4.29 -5.71 5.21
CA GLU A 45 -3.27 -5.39 6.22
C GLU A 45 -3.26 -3.89 6.59
N ARG A 46 -3.36 -2.99 5.60
CA ARG A 46 -3.49 -1.54 5.84
C ARG A 46 -4.70 -1.21 6.71
N LEU A 47 -5.84 -1.86 6.44
CA LEU A 47 -7.08 -1.66 7.20
C LEU A 47 -6.90 -2.11 8.66
N ILE A 48 -6.35 -3.30 8.88
CA ILE A 48 -6.08 -3.81 10.23
C ILE A 48 -5.10 -2.89 10.97
N HIS A 49 -4.04 -2.43 10.29
CA HIS A 49 -3.05 -1.55 10.88
C HIS A 49 -3.63 -0.18 11.26
N LEU A 50 -4.50 0.38 10.40
CA LEU A 50 -5.25 1.59 10.69
C LEU A 50 -6.18 1.40 11.90
N LEU A 51 -6.91 0.27 11.95
CA LEU A 51 -7.82 -0.04 13.04
C LEU A 51 -7.07 -0.12 14.37
N VAL A 52 -5.95 -0.86 14.42
CA VAL A 52 -5.12 -0.95 15.63
C VAL A 52 -4.55 0.43 16.01
N THR A 53 -4.11 1.22 15.03
CA THR A 53 -3.63 2.61 15.28
C THR A 53 -4.73 3.48 15.90
N LEU A 54 -5.97 3.35 15.43
CA LEU A 54 -7.12 4.09 15.95
C LEU A 54 -7.43 3.69 17.40
N PHE A 55 -7.35 2.40 17.74
CA PHE A 55 -7.50 1.94 19.12
C PHE A 55 -6.38 2.49 20.02
N VAL A 56 -5.13 2.40 19.59
CA VAL A 56 -3.98 2.95 20.32
C VAL A 56 -4.13 4.46 20.53
N ALA A 57 -4.54 5.20 19.49
CA ALA A 57 -4.80 6.63 19.57
C ALA A 57 -5.94 6.96 20.54
N THR A 58 -7.00 6.15 20.54
CA THR A 58 -8.13 6.32 21.46
C THR A 58 -7.69 6.12 22.91
N PHE A 59 -6.94 5.06 23.21
CA PHE A 59 -6.40 4.83 24.55
C PHE A 59 -5.42 5.91 24.97
N PHE A 60 -4.57 6.39 24.05
CA PHE A 60 -3.70 7.53 24.30
C PHE A 60 -4.50 8.77 24.72
N LEU A 61 -5.56 9.13 23.98
CA LEU A 61 -6.40 10.29 24.31
C LEU A 61 -7.09 10.14 25.67
N LEU A 62 -7.56 8.94 26.02
CA LEU A 62 -8.15 8.67 27.33
C LEU A 62 -7.14 8.84 28.47
N VAL A 63 -5.94 8.26 28.32
CA VAL A 63 -4.85 8.36 29.30
C VAL A 63 -4.34 9.78 29.41
N LEU A 64 -4.21 10.49 28.29
CA LEU A 64 -3.81 11.89 28.24
C LEU A 64 -4.84 12.76 28.95
N GLY A 65 -6.13 12.60 28.63
CA GLY A 65 -7.22 13.33 29.27
C GLY A 65 -7.25 13.10 30.78
N PHE A 66 -7.10 11.86 31.22
CA PHE A 66 -6.99 11.54 32.64
C PHE A 66 -5.76 12.19 33.29
N SER A 67 -4.60 12.15 32.62
CA SER A 67 -3.34 12.71 33.13
C SER A 67 -3.37 14.24 33.21
N ILE A 68 -4.15 14.92 32.36
CA ILE A 68 -4.36 16.37 32.44
C ILE A 68 -5.20 16.73 33.68
N VAL A 69 -6.28 15.98 33.95
CA VAL A 69 -7.16 16.23 35.11
C VAL A 69 -6.50 15.81 36.42
N ARG A 70 -5.75 14.71 36.42
CA ARG A 70 -5.03 14.15 37.57
C ARG A 70 -3.58 13.82 37.17
N PRO A 71 -2.67 14.82 37.22
CA PRO A 71 -1.28 14.61 36.85
C PRO A 71 -0.61 13.67 37.85
N THR A 72 -0.29 12.47 37.36
CA THR A 72 0.44 11.45 38.11
C THR A 72 1.64 11.00 37.30
N TRP A 73 2.76 10.72 37.97
CA TRP A 73 3.98 10.23 37.32
C TRP A 73 3.73 9.00 36.42
N PRO A 74 2.95 7.98 36.86
CA PRO A 74 2.62 6.85 35.99
C PRO A 74 1.81 7.24 34.75
N GLY A 75 0.85 8.17 34.86
CA GLY A 75 0.03 8.62 33.72
C GLY A 75 0.84 9.36 32.66
N LEU A 76 1.79 10.19 33.08
CA LEU A 76 2.72 10.88 32.18
C LEU A 76 3.65 9.90 31.45
N LEU A 77 4.22 8.93 32.18
CA LEU A 77 5.08 7.90 31.59
C LEU A 77 4.31 7.03 30.58
N LEU A 78 3.08 6.64 30.91
CA LEU A 78 2.22 5.87 30.02
C LEU A 78 1.85 6.68 28.76
N SER A 79 1.59 7.97 28.91
CA SER A 79 1.34 8.88 27.77
C SER A 79 2.55 8.94 26.83
N LEU A 80 3.76 9.03 27.38
CA LEU A 80 5.00 9.02 26.59
C LEU A 80 5.20 7.69 25.84
N LEU A 81 4.89 6.57 26.47
CA LEU A 81 4.91 5.25 25.84
C LEU A 81 3.95 5.19 24.66
N PHE A 82 2.72 5.69 24.84
CA PHE A 82 1.73 5.76 23.76
C PHE A 82 2.18 6.65 22.60
N ILE A 83 2.86 7.77 22.86
CA ILE A 83 3.43 8.63 21.79
C ILE A 83 4.46 7.86 20.98
N GLY A 84 5.37 7.14 21.64
CA GLY A 84 6.35 6.29 20.96
C GLY A 84 5.69 5.21 20.11
N LEU A 85 4.68 4.53 20.67
CA LEU A 85 3.92 3.49 19.96
C LEU A 85 3.18 4.06 18.74
N LEU A 86 2.46 5.18 18.90
CA LEU A 86 1.77 5.87 17.80
C LEU A 86 2.74 6.27 16.70
N SER A 87 3.90 6.82 17.05
CA SER A 87 4.91 7.22 16.08
C SER A 87 5.39 6.03 15.26
N ALA A 88 5.69 4.89 15.91
CA ALA A 88 6.08 3.67 15.23
C ALA A 88 4.96 3.13 14.31
N TYR A 89 3.71 3.15 14.77
CA TYR A 89 2.56 2.71 13.99
C TYR A 89 2.31 3.59 12.76
N LEU A 90 2.41 4.92 12.90
CA LEU A 90 2.28 5.87 11.80
C LEU A 90 3.37 5.68 10.75
N VAL A 91 4.63 5.54 11.17
CA VAL A 91 5.75 5.27 10.25
C VAL A 91 5.51 3.97 9.49
N HIS A 92 5.05 2.92 10.18
CA HIS A 92 4.72 1.66 9.53
C HIS A 92 3.57 1.83 8.51
N TYR A 93 2.54 2.58 8.85
CA TYR A 93 1.40 2.87 7.96
C TYR A 93 1.84 3.58 6.68
N PHE A 94 2.60 4.67 6.79
CA PHE A 94 3.10 5.42 5.62
C PHE A 94 4.00 4.56 4.72
N ARG A 95 4.79 3.66 5.30
CA ARG A 95 5.62 2.73 4.52
C ARG A 95 4.77 1.76 3.70
N LEU A 96 3.64 1.31 4.26
CA LEU A 96 2.71 0.41 3.59
C LEU A 96 1.94 1.15 2.49
N GLU A 97 1.50 2.38 2.76
CA GLU A 97 0.84 3.27 1.79
C GLU A 97 1.68 3.47 0.53
N ASN A 98 2.94 3.89 0.71
CA ASN A 98 3.86 4.15 -0.39
C ASN A 98 4.13 2.87 -1.21
N GLY A 99 4.10 1.70 -0.57
CA GLY A 99 4.22 0.41 -1.25
C GLY A 99 3.03 0.12 -2.17
N VAL A 100 1.83 0.32 -1.67
CA VAL A 100 0.59 0.12 -2.44
C VAL A 100 0.50 1.10 -3.62
N GLN A 101 0.90 2.35 -3.44
CA GLN A 101 0.95 3.33 -4.54
C GLN A 101 1.85 2.88 -5.70
N ARG A 102 3.05 2.35 -5.41
CA ARG A 102 3.94 1.81 -6.44
C ARG A 102 3.31 0.62 -7.18
N TRP A 103 2.55 -0.20 -6.48
CA TRP A 103 1.90 -1.38 -7.06
C TRP A 103 0.73 -0.99 -7.97
N TYR A 104 -0.01 0.09 -7.68
CA TYR A 104 -1.02 0.60 -8.61
C TYR A 104 -0.42 1.04 -9.95
N HIS A 105 0.74 1.70 -9.94
CA HIS A 105 1.43 2.05 -11.18
C HIS A 105 1.82 0.81 -11.99
N LEU A 106 2.32 -0.22 -11.29
CA LEU A 106 2.70 -1.48 -11.91
C LEU A 106 1.49 -2.23 -12.50
N ALA A 107 0.35 -2.20 -11.79
CA ALA A 107 -0.91 -2.75 -12.28
C ALA A 107 -1.38 -2.03 -13.55
N ASN A 108 -1.27 -0.70 -13.61
CA ASN A 108 -1.60 0.08 -14.82
C ASN A 108 -0.69 -0.30 -16.00
N GLU A 109 0.61 -0.49 -15.78
CA GLU A 109 1.54 -0.94 -16.83
C GLU A 109 1.19 -2.35 -17.36
N MET A 110 0.83 -3.27 -16.47
CA MET A 110 0.37 -4.61 -16.86
C MET A 110 -0.96 -4.56 -17.60
N HIS A 111 -1.89 -3.68 -17.22
CA HIS A 111 -3.17 -3.53 -17.89
C HIS A 111 -3.01 -2.97 -19.30
N GLN A 112 -2.06 -2.05 -19.51
CA GLN A 112 -1.68 -1.57 -20.86
C GLN A 112 -1.13 -2.72 -21.73
N ARG A 113 -0.27 -3.59 -21.17
CA ARG A 113 0.28 -4.75 -21.89
C ARG A 113 -0.78 -5.79 -22.26
N ALA A 114 -1.84 -5.92 -21.46
CA ALA A 114 -2.98 -6.77 -21.75
C ALA A 114 -3.92 -6.20 -22.83
N GLY A 115 -3.63 -5.00 -23.37
CA GLY A 115 -4.50 -4.31 -24.33
C GLY A 115 -5.68 -3.57 -23.67
N GLY A 116 -5.63 -3.37 -22.35
CA GLY A 116 -6.58 -2.57 -21.58
C GLY A 116 -6.19 -1.10 -21.49
N CYS A 117 -6.90 -0.35 -20.66
CA CYS A 117 -6.59 1.06 -20.37
C CYS A 117 -5.46 1.15 -19.33
N GLY A 118 -4.68 2.22 -19.31
CA GLY A 118 -3.85 2.50 -18.14
C GLY A 118 -3.34 3.92 -18.11
N ALA A 119 -3.01 4.44 -16.93
CA ALA A 119 -2.53 5.80 -16.78
C ALA A 119 -1.34 5.87 -15.81
N ARG A 120 -0.41 6.76 -16.11
CA ARG A 120 0.68 7.13 -15.21
C ARG A 120 0.36 8.45 -14.53
N TYR A 121 0.43 8.46 -13.20
CA TYR A 121 0.12 9.61 -12.36
C TYR A 121 1.40 10.06 -11.64
N GLU A 122 2.25 10.83 -12.32
CA GLU A 122 3.52 11.32 -11.74
C GLU A 122 3.57 12.85 -11.79
N GLY A 123 4.05 13.47 -10.70
CA GLY A 123 4.30 14.92 -10.64
C GLY A 123 3.08 15.80 -10.93
N GLY A 124 1.87 15.33 -10.60
CA GLY A 124 0.62 16.05 -10.87
C GLY A 124 0.16 16.02 -12.33
N LYS A 125 0.80 15.21 -13.19
CA LYS A 125 0.43 15.02 -14.59
C LYS A 125 -0.16 13.63 -14.79
N VAL A 126 -1.15 13.53 -15.69
CA VAL A 126 -1.75 12.26 -16.11
C VAL A 126 -1.27 11.94 -17.52
N THR A 127 -0.62 10.79 -17.69
CA THR A 127 -0.28 10.24 -19.01
C THR A 127 -1.15 9.02 -19.24
N ALA A 128 -2.25 9.19 -19.97
CA ALA A 128 -3.18 8.11 -20.29
C ALA A 128 -2.71 7.35 -21.55
N VAL A 129 -2.82 6.03 -21.50
CA VAL A 129 -2.67 5.12 -22.62
C VAL A 129 -3.99 4.36 -22.74
N LEU A 130 -4.77 4.67 -23.77
CA LEU A 130 -6.06 4.05 -24.03
C LEU A 130 -5.92 3.05 -25.19
N PRO A 131 -6.65 1.91 -25.15
CA PRO A 131 -6.72 1.01 -26.29
C PRO A 131 -7.37 1.73 -27.49
N PRO A 132 -7.03 1.34 -28.72
CA PRO A 132 -7.63 1.92 -29.91
C PRO A 132 -9.15 1.75 -29.89
N PRO A 133 -9.92 2.72 -30.43
CA PRO A 133 -11.38 2.62 -30.47
C PRO A 133 -11.77 1.33 -31.20
N LYS A 134 -12.63 0.52 -30.57
CA LYS A 134 -13.25 -0.62 -31.23
C LYS A 134 -14.14 -0.08 -32.35
N THR A 135 -13.69 -0.22 -33.59
CA THR A 135 -14.48 0.03 -34.82
C THR A 135 -15.56 -1.00 -35.00
#